data_AF-A0A527CRX2-F1
#
_entry.id   AF-A0A527CRX2-F1
#
_cell.length_a   1.000
_cell.length_b   1.000
_cell.length_c   1.000
_cell.angle_alpha   90.00
_cell.angle_beta   90.00
_cell.angle_gamma   90.00
#
_symmetry.space_group_name_H-M   'P 1'
#
loop_
_entity.id
_entity.type
_entity.pdbx_description
1 polymer ?
#
loop_
_entity_poly.entity_id
_entity_poly.type
_entity_poly.pdbx_seq_one_letter_code
_entity_poly.pdbx_strand_id
1 'polypeptide(L)' 'IDVRGSVGYYCGGMNSGSTITVHGSAGPGVGENMMSGSITIKGDASQYAGATGKGGLLVIEGNASSRCGISM' A
#
# COMPACT_ATOMS: atom_id res chain seq x y z
N ILE A 1 -5.48 -1.94 -11.69
CA ILE A 1 -5.24 -0.47 -11.69
C ILE A 1 -3.74 -0.25 -11.84
N ASP A 2 -3.31 0.57 -12.80
CA ASP A 2 -1.89 0.82 -13.11
C ASP A 2 -1.62 2.33 -13.08
N VAL A 3 -0.78 2.80 -12.15
CA VAL A 3 -0.51 4.23 -11.93
C VAL A 3 0.94 4.55 -12.30
N ARG A 4 1.13 5.33 -13.37
CA ARG A 4 2.43 5.77 -13.89
C ARG A 4 2.94 7.02 -13.18
N GLY A 5 3.17 6.92 -11.88
CA GLY A 5 3.65 8.01 -11.04
C GLY A 5 3.50 7.69 -9.55
N SER A 6 3.73 8.70 -8.70
CA SER A 6 3.51 8.61 -7.25
C SER A 6 2.06 8.86 -6.88
N VAL A 7 1.64 8.35 -5.73
CA VAL A 7 0.30 8.50 -5.17
C VAL A 7 0.34 9.15 -3.79
N GLY A 8 -0.76 9.79 -3.42
CA GLY A 8 -0.93 10.41 -2.11
C GLY A 8 -1.24 9.41 -0.99
N TYR A 9 -1.87 9.92 0.07
CA TYR A 9 -2.27 9.16 1.25
C TYR A 9 -3.32 8.08 0.93
N TYR A 10 -3.29 6.98 1.67
CA TYR A 10 -4.32 5.93 1.67
C TYR A 10 -4.58 5.25 0.32
N CYS A 11 -3.60 5.23 -0.58
CA CYS A 11 -3.72 4.50 -1.84
C CYS A 11 -4.05 3.02 -1.57
N GLY A 12 -5.13 2.52 -2.17
CA GLY A 12 -5.57 1.13 -1.97
C GLY A 12 -6.05 0.82 -0.55
N GLY A 13 -6.40 1.84 0.24
CA GLY A 13 -7.08 1.63 1.52
C GLY A 13 -8.40 0.87 1.34
N MET A 14 -8.74 0.01 2.31
CA MET A 14 -9.91 -0.86 2.31
C MET A 14 -10.03 -1.75 1.06
N ASN A 15 -8.92 -2.00 0.36
CA ASN A 15 -8.94 -2.80 -0.87
C ASN A 15 -9.51 -4.19 -0.60
N SER A 16 -10.49 -4.61 -1.41
CA SER A 16 -11.21 -5.87 -1.28
C SER A 16 -11.26 -6.59 -2.63
N GLY A 17 -10.08 -6.92 -3.17
CA GLY A 17 -9.95 -7.79 -4.33
C GLY A 17 -9.36 -7.13 -5.57
N SER A 18 -9.06 -5.82 -5.52
CA SER A 18 -8.39 -5.15 -6.65
C SER A 18 -6.89 -5.45 -6.67
N THR A 19 -6.32 -5.47 -7.87
CA THR A 19 -4.87 -5.45 -8.09
C THR A 19 -4.43 -4.05 -8.50
N ILE A 20 -3.54 -3.45 -7.73
CA ILE A 20 -3.03 -2.09 -7.90
C ILE A 20 -1.51 -2.14 -8.08
N THR A 21 -0.98 -1.47 -9.09
CA THR A 21 0.46 -1.25 -9.25
C THR A 21 0.74 0.24 -9.36
N VAL A 22 1.62 0.74 -8.49
CA VAL A 22 2.10 2.13 -8.48
C VAL A 22 3.57 2.12 -8.86
N HIS A 23 3.92 2.79 -9.96
CA HIS A 23 5.31 2.82 -10.45
C HIS A 23 6.18 3.87 -9.74
N GLY A 24 5.59 4.77 -8.94
CA GLY A 24 6.29 5.70 -8.06
C GLY A 24 6.15 5.34 -6.57
N SER A 25 6.28 6.35 -5.71
CA SER A 25 6.18 6.20 -4.25
C SER A 25 4.75 6.45 -3.75
N ALA A 26 4.42 5.96 -2.55
CA ALA A 26 3.13 6.13 -1.90
C ALA A 26 3.23 6.92 -0.60
N GLY A 27 2.26 7.82 -0.38
CA GLY A 27 2.10 8.54 0.89
C GLY A 27 1.65 7.63 2.05
N PRO A 28 1.49 8.20 3.25
CA PRO A 28 1.08 7.45 4.44
C PRO A 28 -0.19 6.62 4.27
N GLY A 29 -0.24 5.45 4.91
CA GLY A 29 -1.44 4.62 4.99
C GLY A 29 -1.76 3.82 3.71
N VAL A 30 -0.80 3.61 2.81
CA VAL A 30 -1.01 2.75 1.63
C VAL A 30 -1.49 1.36 2.07
N GLY A 31 -2.58 0.86 1.49
CA GLY A 31 -3.16 -0.44 1.87
C GLY A 31 -3.74 -0.51 3.29
N GLU A 32 -4.04 0.61 3.93
CA GLU A 32 -4.70 0.60 5.25
C GLU A 32 -6.03 -0.17 5.20
N ASN A 33 -6.26 -1.06 6.16
CA ASN A 33 -7.48 -1.87 6.27
C ASN A 33 -7.77 -2.71 5.02
N MET A 34 -6.73 -3.09 4.28
CA MET A 34 -6.88 -3.97 3.12
C MET A 34 -7.44 -5.33 3.54
N MET A 35 -8.50 -5.75 2.87
CA MET A 35 -9.27 -6.97 3.14
C MET A 35 -8.83 -8.13 2.22
N SER A 36 -8.57 -7.85 0.95
CA SER A 36 -8.09 -8.81 -0.04
C SER A 36 -7.56 -8.12 -1.30
N GLY A 37 -6.99 -8.88 -2.25
CA GLY A 37 -6.40 -8.35 -3.48
C GLY A 37 -4.90 -8.15 -3.38
N SER A 38 -4.33 -7.32 -4.25
CA SER A 38 -2.89 -7.03 -4.24
C SER A 38 -2.57 -5.56 -4.52
N ILE A 39 -1.54 -5.05 -3.86
CA ILE A 39 -0.97 -3.72 -4.10
C ILE A 39 0.54 -3.88 -4.24
N THR A 40 1.12 -3.34 -5.30
CA THR A 40 2.56 -3.28 -5.52
C THR A 40 2.99 -1.84 -5.66
N ILE A 41 3.90 -1.40 -4.79
CA ILE A 41 4.55 -0.09 -4.84
C ILE A 41 5.99 -0.31 -5.30
N LYS A 42 6.35 0.22 -6.48
CA LYS A 42 7.71 0.10 -7.01
C LYS A 42 8.70 1.06 -6.36
N GLY A 43 8.22 2.20 -5.87
CA GLY A 43 9.00 3.16 -5.10
C GLY A 43 8.96 2.90 -3.60
N ASP A 44 9.09 3.98 -2.83
CA ASP A 44 9.02 3.94 -1.37
C ASP A 44 7.59 4.10 -0.86
N ALA A 45 7.34 3.63 0.36
CA ALA A 45 6.10 3.87 1.09
C ALA A 45 6.37 4.65 2.39
N SER A 46 5.57 5.67 2.65
CA SER A 46 5.62 6.44 3.90
C SER A 46 5.11 5.62 5.09
N GLN A 47 4.85 6.28 6.23
CA GLN A 47 4.43 5.62 7.47
C GLN A 47 3.10 4.87 7.31
N TYR A 48 2.90 3.85 8.15
CA TYR A 48 1.62 3.13 8.28
C TYR A 48 1.22 2.33 7.04
N ALA A 49 2.17 1.94 6.20
CA ALA A 49 1.91 1.03 5.09
C ALA A 49 1.29 -0.28 5.62
N GLY A 50 0.13 -0.66 5.07
CA GLY A 50 -0.63 -1.84 5.46
C GLY A 50 -1.29 -1.77 6.84
N ALA A 51 -1.39 -0.59 7.47
CA ALA A 51 -1.97 -0.49 8.81
C ALA A 51 -3.34 -1.16 8.91
N THR A 52 -3.57 -1.98 9.93
CA THR A 52 -4.84 -2.71 10.15
C THR A 52 -5.28 -3.62 9.00
N GLY A 53 -4.36 -4.03 8.12
CA GLY A 53 -4.65 -5.00 7.07
C GLY A 53 -5.20 -6.31 7.65
N LYS A 54 -6.18 -6.91 6.98
CA LYS A 54 -6.86 -8.16 7.40
C LYS A 54 -6.66 -9.30 6.39
N GLY A 55 -6.12 -9.01 5.22
CA GLY A 55 -5.83 -9.98 4.18
C GLY A 55 -5.30 -9.33 2.90
N GLY A 56 -4.98 -10.16 1.90
CA GLY A 56 -4.38 -9.72 0.65
C GLY A 56 -2.86 -9.61 0.72
N LEU A 57 -2.26 -8.95 -0.29
CA LEU A 57 -0.82 -8.82 -0.45
C LEU A 57 -0.44 -7.36 -0.75
N LEU A 58 0.37 -6.76 0.12
CA LEU A 58 1.04 -5.47 -0.12
C LEU A 58 2.55 -5.73 -0.32
N VAL A 59 3.05 -5.43 -1.51
CA VAL A 59 4.49 -5.49 -1.86
C VAL A 59 5.02 -4.08 -2.00
N ILE A 60 6.12 -3.77 -1.32
CA ILE A 60 6.87 -2.53 -1.47
C ILE A 60 8.27 -2.94 -1.94
N GLU A 61 8.64 -2.55 -3.16
CA GLU A 61 9.96 -2.87 -3.74
C GLU A 61 11.06 -1.93 -3.23
N GLY A 62 10.70 -0.69 -2.86
CA GLY A 62 11.59 0.26 -2.22
C GLY A 62 11.58 0.15 -0.69
N ASN A 63 11.70 1.29 0.00
CA ASN A 63 11.73 1.34 1.46
C ASN A 63 10.35 1.61 2.04
N ALA A 64 10.03 0.95 3.15
CA ALA A 64 8.88 1.28 3.97
C ALA A 64 9.33 2.09 5.20
N SER A 65 8.64 3.19 5.49
CA SER A 65 8.93 4.02 6.67
C SER A 65 8.38 3.39 7.96
N SER A 66 8.39 4.15 9.06
CA SER A 66 8.03 3.68 10.39
C SER A 66 6.62 3.10 10.46
N ARG A 67 6.45 2.10 11.33
CA ARG A 67 5.17 1.45 11.63
C ARG A 67 4.52 0.76 10.41
N CYS A 68 5.33 0.28 9.47
CA CYS A 68 4.87 -0.65 8.43
C CYS A 68 4.22 -1.87 9.10
N GLY A 69 3.00 -2.20 8.69
CA GLY A 69 2.21 -3.30 9.22
C GLY A 69 1.72 -3.13 10.65
N ILE A 70 1.58 -1.90 11.14
CA ILE A 70 1.04 -1.69 12.48
C ILE A 70 -0.39 -2.24 12.61
N SER A 71 -0.61 -3.08 13.63
CA SER A 71 -1.89 -3.72 13.93
C SER A 71 -2.43 -4.62 12.80
N MET A 72 -1.53 -5.23 12.01
CA MET A 72 -1.86 -6.24 11.00
C MET A 72 -1.88 -7.64 11.59
#